data_AF-X0UZ11-F1
#
_entry.id   AF-X0UZ11-F1
#
_cell.length_a   1.000
_cell.length_b   1.000
_cell.length_c   1.000
_cell.angle_alpha   90.00
_cell.angle_beta   90.00
_cell.angle_gamma   90.00
#
_symmetry.space_group_name_H-M   'P 1'
#
loop_
_entity.id
_entity.type
_entity.pdbx_description
1 polymer ?
#
loop_
_entity_poly.entity_id
_entity_poly.type
_entity_poly.pdbx_seq_one_letter_code
_entity_poly.pdbx_strand_id
1 'polypeptide(L)'
;IAMAVGMWSGAFGVLGLFTEWGQRQFAGAGGTVPGYALLAGLVLLFGGGIVNMLGAAARKREAPVQRTGLPARRNVDEGRPLCPDCLAVNEPLAHFCRECGTPMTSHAEIDPLGQIYAIGDTCWKATRRPSSPIVLVGMWLIFATPLVVLLIALLMVMTSDKIPGFTPQPLFGGILKMLAILGICGIYIAILIKTTKNYLRHRNPQANGAGEPDGPES
;
A
#
# COMPACT_ATOMS: atom_id res chain seq x y z
N ILE A 1 -3.95 0.66 -11.93
CA ILE A 1 -5.29 1.10 -11.45
C ILE A 1 -6.30 -0.05 -11.56
N ALA A 2 -6.46 -0.70 -12.72
CA ALA A 2 -7.36 -1.85 -12.89
C ALA A 2 -7.15 -2.99 -11.87
N MET A 3 -5.89 -3.37 -11.58
CA MET A 3 -5.60 -4.38 -10.55
C MET A 3 -5.99 -3.95 -9.13
N ALA A 4 -5.83 -2.66 -8.81
CA ALA A 4 -6.28 -2.13 -7.51
C ALA A 4 -7.81 -2.16 -7.43
N VAL A 5 -8.52 -1.78 -8.49
CA VAL A 5 -9.99 -1.84 -8.52
C VAL A 5 -10.50 -3.27 -8.33
N GLY A 6 -9.91 -4.26 -9.02
CA GLY A 6 -10.30 -5.67 -8.85
C GLY A 6 -10.05 -6.21 -7.44
N MET A 7 -8.94 -5.82 -6.79
CA MET A 7 -8.63 -6.21 -5.42
C MET A 7 -9.63 -5.61 -4.41
N TRP A 8 -10.14 -4.42 -4.68
CA TRP A 8 -11.19 -3.78 -3.88
C TRP A 8 -12.56 -4.43 -4.06
N SER A 9 -12.92 -4.83 -5.29
CA SER A 9 -14.16 -5.56 -5.55
C SER A 9 -14.24 -6.87 -4.75
N GLY A 10 -13.12 -7.60 -4.64
CA GLY A 10 -13.03 -8.81 -3.81
C GLY A 10 -13.20 -8.52 -2.32
N ALA A 11 -12.55 -7.46 -1.80
CA ALA A 11 -12.68 -7.06 -0.40
C ALA A 11 -14.12 -6.65 -0.03
N PHE A 12 -14.81 -5.93 -0.93
CA PHE A 12 -16.24 -5.60 -0.75
C PHE A 12 -17.13 -6.83 -0.79
N GLY A 13 -16.83 -7.82 -1.66
CA GLY A 13 -17.56 -9.09 -1.69
C GLY A 13 -17.44 -9.88 -0.39
N VAL A 14 -16.23 -9.94 0.19
CA VAL A 14 -16.01 -10.60 1.50
C VAL A 14 -16.72 -9.87 2.63
N LEU A 15 -16.71 -8.53 2.62
CA LEU A 15 -17.49 -7.71 3.56
C LEU A 15 -18.99 -7.96 3.44
N GLY A 16 -19.52 -8.09 2.21
CA GLY A 16 -20.92 -8.41 1.95
C GLY A 16 -21.33 -9.80 2.46
N LEU A 17 -20.47 -10.81 2.27
CA LEU A 17 -20.71 -12.14 2.84
C LEU A 17 -20.68 -12.13 4.38
N PHE A 18 -19.81 -11.32 4.98
CA PHE A 18 -19.74 -11.17 6.43
C PHE A 18 -20.96 -10.45 7.01
N THR A 19 -21.48 -9.42 6.32
CA THR A 19 -22.70 -8.72 6.74
C THR A 19 -23.92 -9.61 6.59
N GLU A 20 -24.02 -10.38 5.50
CA GLU A 20 -25.13 -11.31 5.28
C GLU A 20 -25.11 -12.47 6.28
N TRP A 21 -23.93 -13.06 6.55
CA TRP A 21 -23.76 -14.09 7.58
C TRP A 21 -24.11 -13.57 8.98
N GLY A 22 -23.68 -12.34 9.31
CA GLY A 22 -24.03 -11.67 10.55
C GLY A 22 -25.55 -11.45 10.68
N GLN A 23 -26.22 -10.96 9.64
CA GLN A 23 -27.67 -10.79 9.68
C GLN A 23 -28.41 -12.11 9.92
N ARG A 24 -27.98 -13.22 9.29
CA ARG A 24 -28.61 -14.53 9.49
C ARG A 24 -28.46 -15.08 10.91
N GLN A 25 -27.31 -14.85 11.56
CA GLN A 25 -27.09 -15.29 12.94
C GLN A 25 -27.91 -14.49 13.97
N PHE A 26 -28.16 -13.20 13.71
CA PHE A 26 -28.81 -12.31 14.69
C PHE A 26 -30.28 -12.01 14.40
N ALA A 27 -30.84 -12.41 13.24
CA ALA A 27 -32.25 -12.18 12.90
C ALA A 27 -33.25 -12.83 13.87
N GLY A 28 -32.84 -13.80 14.69
CA GLY A 28 -33.69 -14.43 15.72
C GLY A 28 -33.71 -13.69 17.06
N ALA A 29 -32.77 -12.79 17.33
CA ALA A 29 -32.70 -12.05 18.58
C ALA A 29 -33.22 -10.63 18.34
N GLY A 30 -34.44 -10.33 18.78
CA GLY A 30 -35.16 -9.06 18.54
C GLY A 30 -34.54 -7.80 19.17
N GLY A 31 -33.22 -7.74 19.36
CA GLY A 31 -32.47 -6.57 19.78
C GLY A 31 -31.80 -5.89 18.59
N THR A 32 -32.15 -4.63 18.33
CA THR A 32 -31.37 -3.74 17.46
C THR A 32 -29.94 -3.64 17.99
N VAL A 33 -28.99 -4.32 17.35
CA VAL A 33 -27.59 -4.31 17.82
C VAL A 33 -26.89 -3.05 17.27
N PRO A 34 -26.59 -2.03 18.10
CA PRO A 34 -26.00 -0.76 17.65
C PRO A 34 -24.59 -0.91 17.06
N GLY A 35 -23.94 -2.07 17.22
CA GLY A 35 -22.58 -2.33 16.74
C GLY A 35 -22.43 -2.28 15.22
N TYR A 36 -23.44 -2.71 14.45
CA TYR A 36 -23.36 -2.73 12.98
C TYR A 36 -23.43 -1.33 12.36
N ALA A 37 -24.16 -0.40 12.99
CA ALA A 37 -24.23 0.99 12.53
C ALA A 37 -22.89 1.72 12.70
N LEU A 38 -22.15 1.44 13.79
CA LEU A 38 -20.79 1.94 14.00
C LEU A 38 -19.81 1.37 12.97
N LEU A 39 -19.93 0.09 12.66
CA LEU A 39 -19.13 -0.61 11.66
C LEU A 39 -19.36 -0.04 10.25
N ALA A 40 -20.61 0.13 9.84
CA ALA A 40 -20.97 0.75 8.57
C ALA A 40 -20.51 2.21 8.51
N GLY A 41 -20.66 2.97 9.60
CA GLY A 41 -20.18 4.35 9.70
C GLY A 41 -18.66 4.48 9.57
N LEU A 42 -17.90 3.59 10.22
CA LEU A 42 -16.44 3.54 10.11
C LEU A 42 -15.98 3.19 8.69
N VAL A 43 -16.59 2.18 8.08
CA VAL A 43 -16.28 1.79 6.68
C VAL A 43 -16.56 2.94 5.72
N LEU A 44 -17.66 3.68 5.91
CA LEU A 44 -18.01 4.84 5.08
C LEU A 44 -17.09 6.05 5.32
N LEU A 45 -16.71 6.33 6.56
CA LEU A 45 -15.80 7.43 6.90
C LEU A 45 -14.39 7.20 6.36
N PHE A 46 -13.84 6.00 6.58
CA PHE A 46 -12.52 5.66 6.07
C PHE A 46 -12.54 5.47 4.54
N GLY A 47 -13.57 4.82 3.99
CA GLY A 47 -13.72 4.65 2.55
C GLY A 47 -13.87 5.98 1.80
N GLY A 48 -14.71 6.89 2.30
CA GLY A 48 -14.98 8.19 1.67
C GLY A 48 -13.78 9.13 1.68
N GLY A 49 -13.03 9.19 2.79
CA GLY A 49 -11.83 10.02 2.89
C GLY A 49 -10.74 9.61 1.89
N ILE A 50 -10.60 8.30 1.66
CA ILE A 50 -9.58 7.77 0.74
C ILE A 50 -9.93 8.05 -0.72
N VAL A 51 -11.20 7.93 -1.12
CA VAL A 51 -11.64 8.25 -2.49
C VAL A 51 -11.40 9.73 -2.81
N ASN A 52 -11.70 10.62 -1.87
CA ASN A 52 -11.49 12.06 -2.06
C ASN A 52 -10.00 12.41 -2.18
N MET A 53 -9.13 11.76 -1.39
CA MET A 53 -7.69 11.94 -1.48
C MET A 53 -7.10 11.39 -2.78
N LEU A 54 -7.58 10.24 -3.25
CA LEU A 54 -7.18 9.65 -4.54
C LEU A 54 -7.58 10.54 -5.72
N GLY A 55 -8.78 11.14 -5.68
CA GLY A 55 -9.23 12.10 -6.70
C GLY A 55 -8.39 13.38 -6.73
N ALA A 56 -7.90 13.84 -5.57
CA ALA A 56 -6.98 14.98 -5.51
C ALA A 56 -5.57 14.63 -6.02
N ALA A 57 -5.08 13.42 -5.74
CA ALA A 57 -3.74 12.98 -6.16
C ALA A 57 -3.66 12.62 -7.66
N ALA A 58 -4.75 12.15 -8.26
CA ALA A 58 -4.80 11.80 -9.69
C ALA A 58 -4.64 13.02 -10.61
N ARG A 59 -5.16 14.19 -10.20
CA ARG A 59 -5.09 15.44 -10.99
C ARG A 59 -3.68 16.03 -11.13
N LYS A 60 -2.70 15.58 -10.34
CA LYS A 60 -1.35 16.18 -10.33
C LYS A 60 -0.32 15.45 -11.23
N ARG A 61 -0.75 14.48 -12.05
CA ARG A 61 0.15 13.59 -12.83
C ARG A 61 0.48 14.02 -14.25
N GLU A 62 0.06 15.19 -14.70
CA GLU A 62 0.37 15.69 -16.05
C GLU A 62 1.50 16.73 -16.07
N ALA A 63 2.41 16.71 -15.09
CA ALA A 63 3.66 17.44 -15.23
C ALA A 63 4.62 16.57 -16.08
N PRO A 64 4.99 16.99 -17.32
CA PRO A 64 6.00 16.28 -18.08
C PRO A 64 7.29 16.23 -17.26
N VAL A 65 7.85 15.04 -17.10
CA VAL A 65 9.18 14.84 -16.50
C VAL A 65 10.19 15.54 -17.41
N GLN A 66 10.44 16.82 -17.13
CA GLN A 66 11.53 17.58 -17.73
C GLN A 66 12.83 16.98 -17.22
N ARG A 67 13.49 16.16 -18.05
CA ARG A 67 14.86 15.72 -17.85
C ARG A 67 15.78 16.92 -18.05
N THR A 68 15.89 17.77 -17.03
CA THR A 68 16.92 18.80 -16.99
C THR A 68 18.26 18.13 -16.71
N GLY A 69 19.18 18.23 -17.68
CA GLY A 69 20.58 17.85 -17.52
C GLY A 69 20.89 16.39 -17.78
N LEU A 70 20.82 15.94 -19.04
CA LEU A 70 21.66 14.81 -19.44
C LEU A 70 23.11 15.32 -19.47
N PRO A 71 24.05 14.69 -18.73
CA PRO A 71 25.46 14.99 -18.87
C PRO A 71 25.89 14.76 -20.32
N ALA A 72 26.80 15.60 -20.78
CA ALA A 72 27.35 15.64 -22.13
C ALA A 72 27.51 14.23 -22.72
N ARG A 73 26.82 14.03 -23.84
CA ARG A 73 26.85 12.91 -24.79
C ARG A 73 28.16 12.12 -24.75
N ARG A 74 28.27 11.15 -23.82
CA ARG A 74 29.32 10.11 -23.87
C ARG A 74 29.01 9.28 -25.11
N ASN A 75 29.98 9.10 -26.01
CA ASN A 75 29.82 8.32 -27.24
C ASN A 75 29.15 6.99 -26.91
N VAL A 76 27.86 6.91 -27.24
CA VAL A 76 27.08 5.68 -27.13
C VAL A 76 27.63 4.81 -28.24
N ASP A 77 28.32 3.73 -27.91
CA ASP A 77 28.60 2.67 -28.87
C ASP A 77 27.25 2.31 -29.53
N GLU A 78 27.10 2.60 -30.83
CA GLU A 78 25.84 2.82 -31.56
C GLU A 78 24.86 1.63 -31.61
N GLY A 79 25.03 0.59 -30.79
CA GLY A 79 24.16 -0.58 -30.76
C GLY A 79 23.85 -1.17 -29.39
N ARG A 80 24.31 -0.58 -28.27
CA ARG A 80 24.03 -1.14 -26.94
C ARG A 80 22.80 -0.50 -26.29
N PRO A 81 21.78 -1.28 -25.87
CA PRO A 81 20.60 -0.73 -25.24
C PRO A 81 20.93 -0.19 -23.84
N LEU A 82 20.32 0.96 -23.51
CA LEU A 82 20.37 1.56 -22.18
C LEU A 82 19.16 1.11 -21.36
N CYS A 83 19.36 0.85 -20.07
CA CYS A 83 18.24 0.58 -19.17
C CYS A 83 17.34 1.82 -19.04
N PRO A 84 16.00 1.71 -19.18
CA PRO A 84 15.10 2.86 -19.06
C PRO A 84 15.03 3.45 -17.64
N ASP A 85 15.47 2.69 -16.64
CA ASP A 85 15.34 3.07 -15.23
C ASP A 85 16.66 3.62 -14.66
N CYS A 86 17.76 2.87 -14.75
CA CYS A 86 19.07 3.30 -14.24
C CYS A 86 20.01 3.91 -15.30
N LEU A 87 19.64 3.87 -16.59
CA LEU A 87 20.46 4.32 -17.71
C LEU A 87 21.81 3.58 -17.88
N ALA A 88 21.99 2.43 -17.21
CA ALA A 88 23.17 1.60 -17.42
C ALA A 88 23.16 0.96 -18.81
N VAL A 89 24.35 0.81 -19.40
CA VAL A 89 24.56 0.10 -20.67
C VAL A 89 24.42 -1.40 -20.43
N ASN A 90 23.58 -2.08 -21.21
CA ASN A 90 23.40 -3.53 -21.12
C ASN A 90 23.77 -4.21 -22.45
N GLU A 91 23.88 -5.54 -22.39
CA GLU A 91 24.07 -6.36 -23.58
C GLU A 91 22.80 -6.36 -24.46
N PRO A 92 22.93 -6.42 -25.80
CA PRO A 92 21.79 -6.31 -26.73
C PRO A 92 20.75 -7.42 -26.59
N LEU A 93 21.10 -8.54 -25.94
CA LEU A 93 20.23 -9.70 -25.70
C LEU A 93 19.86 -9.86 -24.20
N ALA A 94 20.17 -8.87 -23.35
CA ALA A 94 19.85 -8.95 -21.93
C ALA A 94 18.35 -8.71 -21.68
N HIS A 95 17.66 -9.68 -21.07
CA HIS A 95 16.26 -9.55 -20.66
C HIS A 95 16.07 -8.65 -19.44
N PHE A 96 17.08 -8.59 -18.55
CA PHE A 96 17.09 -7.79 -17.33
C PHE A 96 18.37 -6.96 -17.27
N CYS A 97 18.28 -5.78 -16.67
CA CYS A 97 19.45 -4.95 -16.44
C CYS A 97 20.37 -5.59 -15.39
N ARG A 98 21.68 -5.69 -15.69
CA ARG A 98 22.68 -6.26 -14.76
C ARG A 98 22.89 -5.42 -13.50
N GLU A 99 22.62 -4.12 -13.59
CA GLU A 99 22.80 -3.17 -12.48
C GLU A 99 21.57 -3.07 -11.57
N CYS A 100 20.39 -2.89 -12.16
CA CYS A 100 19.17 -2.59 -11.39
C CYS A 100 18.09 -3.67 -11.42
N GLY A 101 18.27 -4.74 -12.21
CA GLY A 101 17.30 -5.83 -12.32
C GLY A 101 16.01 -5.49 -13.09
N THR A 102 15.85 -4.25 -13.57
CA THR A 102 14.65 -3.84 -14.32
C THR A 102 14.55 -4.64 -15.64
N PRO A 103 13.36 -5.20 -15.98
CA PRO A 103 13.15 -5.89 -17.25
C PRO A 103 13.30 -4.90 -18.42
N MET A 104 14.07 -5.28 -19.44
CA MET A 104 14.32 -4.45 -20.62
C MET A 104 13.48 -4.85 -21.83
N THR A 105 12.90 -6.05 -21.83
CA THR A 105 12.12 -6.60 -22.95
C THR A 105 10.72 -6.97 -22.49
N SER A 106 9.70 -6.76 -23.33
CA SER A 106 8.32 -7.18 -23.05
C SER A 106 8.18 -8.70 -22.90
N HIS A 107 9.10 -9.48 -23.50
CA HIS A 107 9.13 -10.93 -23.32
C HIS A 107 9.51 -11.37 -21.90
N ALA A 108 10.24 -10.54 -21.15
CA ALA A 108 10.53 -10.83 -19.75
C ALA A 108 9.28 -10.78 -18.85
N GLU A 109 8.18 -10.16 -19.33
CA GLU A 109 6.91 -10.11 -18.60
C GLU A 109 6.06 -11.38 -18.78
N ILE A 110 6.34 -12.20 -19.79
CA ILE A 110 5.60 -13.44 -20.09
C ILE A 110 6.12 -14.60 -19.23
N ASP A 111 7.38 -14.53 -18.79
CA ASP A 111 7.96 -15.53 -17.90
C ASP A 111 7.39 -15.37 -16.48
N PRO A 112 6.74 -16.39 -15.89
CA PRO A 112 6.21 -16.32 -14.53
C PRO A 112 7.28 -15.95 -13.49
N LEU A 113 8.54 -16.35 -13.70
CA LEU A 113 9.63 -15.96 -12.80
C LEU A 113 10.01 -14.49 -12.99
N GLY A 114 10.11 -14.02 -14.23
CA GLY A 114 10.37 -12.62 -14.55
C GLY A 114 9.32 -11.68 -13.96
N GLN A 115 8.05 -12.09 -13.97
CA GLN A 115 6.96 -11.35 -13.35
C GLN A 115 7.13 -11.20 -11.83
N ILE A 116 7.50 -12.28 -11.12
CA ILE A 116 7.73 -12.23 -9.67
C ILE A 116 8.90 -11.31 -9.33
N TYR A 117 9.98 -11.36 -10.10
CA TYR A 117 11.13 -10.47 -9.91
C TYR A 117 10.78 -9.00 -10.18
N ALA A 118 10.06 -8.70 -11.25
CA ALA A 118 9.63 -7.35 -11.58
C ALA A 118 8.69 -6.76 -10.51
N ILE A 119 7.76 -7.57 -9.99
CA ILE A 119 6.87 -7.18 -8.88
C ILE A 119 7.68 -6.95 -7.60
N GLY A 120 8.62 -7.85 -7.28
CA GLY A 120 9.48 -7.75 -6.11
C GLY A 120 10.33 -6.49 -6.12
N ASP A 121 10.98 -6.20 -7.25
CA ASP A 121 11.79 -4.99 -7.45
C ASP A 121 10.94 -3.72 -7.36
N THR A 122 9.76 -3.71 -7.99
CA THR A 122 8.81 -2.60 -7.87
C THR A 122 8.37 -2.37 -6.43
N CYS A 123 8.09 -3.45 -5.68
CA CYS A 123 7.70 -3.39 -4.27
C CYS A 123 8.86 -2.88 -3.39
N TRP A 124 10.09 -3.30 -3.69
CA TRP A 124 11.28 -2.85 -2.99
C TRP A 124 11.59 -1.37 -3.25
N LYS A 125 11.49 -0.92 -4.50
CA LYS A 125 11.63 0.50 -4.87
C LYS A 125 10.55 1.35 -4.21
N ALA A 126 9.30 0.88 -4.20
CA ALA A 126 8.18 1.53 -3.54
C ALA A 126 8.37 1.67 -2.02
N THR A 127 8.98 0.69 -1.36
CA THR A 127 9.23 0.73 0.10
C THR A 127 10.44 1.58 0.48
N ARG A 128 11.51 1.57 -0.33
CA ARG A 128 12.73 2.33 -0.04
C ARG A 128 12.63 3.82 -0.37
N ARG A 129 12.01 4.19 -1.49
CA ARG A 129 11.86 5.58 -1.94
C ARG A 129 10.45 5.82 -2.50
N PRO A 130 9.43 5.98 -1.64
CA PRO A 130 8.09 6.34 -2.11
C PRO A 130 8.10 7.77 -2.64
N SER A 131 8.45 7.94 -3.93
CA SER A 131 8.55 9.25 -4.58
C SER A 131 7.19 9.88 -4.86
N SER A 132 6.11 9.08 -4.82
CA SER A 132 4.77 9.55 -5.13
C SER A 132 3.79 9.32 -3.98
N PRO A 133 2.88 10.28 -3.69
CA PRO A 133 1.85 10.13 -2.66
C PRO A 133 0.92 8.94 -2.93
N ILE A 134 0.77 8.55 -4.19
CA ILE A 134 -0.06 7.39 -4.57
C ILE A 134 0.50 6.08 -4.03
N VAL A 135 1.83 5.91 -3.97
CA VAL A 135 2.43 4.72 -3.36
C VAL A 135 2.11 4.67 -1.86
N LEU A 136 2.18 5.83 -1.17
CA LEU A 136 1.82 5.91 0.25
C LEU A 136 0.35 5.55 0.49
N VAL A 137 -0.56 6.09 -0.33
CA VAL A 137 -1.99 5.78 -0.23
C VAL A 137 -2.25 4.29 -0.50
N GLY A 138 -1.60 3.70 -1.52
CA GLY A 138 -1.71 2.26 -1.79
C GLY A 138 -1.23 1.41 -0.61
N MET A 139 -0.11 1.79 0.01
CA MET A 139 0.42 1.10 1.19
C MET A 139 -0.54 1.21 2.38
N TRP A 140 -1.07 2.41 2.63
CA TRP A 140 -2.09 2.63 3.65
C TRP A 140 -3.32 1.76 3.42
N LEU A 141 -3.79 1.63 2.18
CA LEU A 141 -4.94 0.79 1.88
C LEU A 141 -4.70 -0.68 2.16
N ILE A 142 -3.54 -1.21 1.78
CA ILE A 142 -3.23 -2.63 1.96
C ILE A 142 -3.07 -2.98 3.45
N PHE A 143 -2.42 -2.11 4.22
CA PHE A 143 -2.09 -2.39 5.63
C PHE A 143 -3.12 -1.87 6.64
N ALA A 144 -3.86 -0.79 6.33
CA ALA A 144 -4.87 -0.25 7.24
C ALA A 144 -6.16 -1.08 7.24
N THR A 145 -6.55 -1.69 6.11
CA THR A 145 -7.74 -2.55 6.06
C THR A 145 -7.68 -3.72 7.06
N PRO A 146 -6.64 -4.58 7.08
CA PRO A 146 -6.55 -5.64 8.08
C PRO A 146 -6.42 -5.10 9.50
N LEU A 147 -5.76 -3.95 9.70
CA LEU A 147 -5.68 -3.28 11.00
C LEU A 147 -7.07 -2.91 11.53
N VAL A 148 -7.92 -2.32 10.69
CA VAL A 148 -9.29 -1.93 11.06
C VAL A 148 -10.11 -3.16 11.43
N VAL A 149 -10.03 -4.23 10.62
CA VAL A 149 -10.71 -5.50 10.90
C VAL A 149 -10.26 -6.11 12.24
N LEU A 150 -8.95 -6.11 12.51
CA LEU A 150 -8.41 -6.59 13.79
C LEU A 150 -8.87 -5.74 14.98
N LEU A 151 -8.95 -4.42 14.80
CA LEU A 151 -9.40 -3.51 15.85
C LEU A 151 -10.90 -3.69 16.16
N ILE A 152 -11.71 -3.94 15.14
CA ILE A 152 -13.12 -4.31 15.31
C ILE A 152 -13.26 -5.66 16.04
N ALA A 153 -12.48 -6.67 15.64
CA ALA A 153 -12.47 -7.96 16.31
C ALA A 153 -12.08 -7.83 17.79
N LEU A 154 -11.07 -7.00 18.09
CA LEU A 154 -10.65 -6.69 19.46
C LEU A 154 -11.80 -6.05 20.25
N LEU A 155 -12.52 -5.08 19.66
CA LEU A 155 -13.67 -4.44 20.30
C LEU A 155 -14.82 -5.43 20.55
N MET A 156 -15.09 -6.35 19.62
CA MET A 156 -16.09 -7.40 19.82
C MET A 156 -15.73 -8.33 20.98
N VAL A 157 -14.46 -8.73 21.09
CA VAL A 157 -13.98 -9.54 22.22
C VAL A 157 -14.16 -8.79 23.54
N MET A 158 -13.79 -7.51 23.58
CA MET A 158 -13.92 -6.67 24.79
C MET A 158 -15.36 -6.38 25.21
N THR A 159 -16.33 -6.48 24.28
CA THR A 159 -17.75 -6.22 24.57
C THR A 159 -18.58 -7.48 24.79
N SER A 160 -17.95 -8.66 24.66
CA SER A 160 -18.62 -9.96 24.69
C SER A 160 -19.13 -10.38 26.07
N ASP A 161 -18.70 -9.73 27.15
CA ASP A 161 -19.15 -10.00 28.53
C ASP A 161 -20.66 -9.84 28.75
N LYS A 162 -21.38 -9.26 27.78
CA LYS A 162 -22.83 -9.03 27.86
C LYS A 162 -23.68 -9.98 27.00
N ILE A 163 -23.09 -10.99 26.35
CA ILE A 163 -23.83 -11.88 25.45
C ILE A 163 -24.26 -13.14 26.22
N PRO A 164 -25.55 -13.29 26.61
CA PRO A 164 -26.02 -14.50 27.25
C PRO A 164 -25.90 -15.68 26.28
N GLY A 165 -25.25 -16.76 26.73
CA GLY A 165 -25.05 -17.98 25.93
C GLY A 165 -23.64 -18.19 25.37
N PHE A 166 -22.73 -17.21 25.54
CA PHE A 166 -21.31 -17.43 25.22
C PHE A 166 -20.62 -18.13 26.40
N THR A 167 -20.29 -19.41 26.24
CA THR A 167 -19.57 -20.17 27.28
C THR A 167 -18.20 -19.55 27.50
N PRO A 168 -17.83 -19.16 28.74
CA PRO A 168 -16.52 -18.59 29.02
C PRO A 168 -15.45 -19.63 28.66
N GLN A 169 -14.66 -19.33 27.63
CA GLN A 169 -13.44 -20.09 27.36
C GLN A 169 -12.47 -19.91 28.55
N PRO A 170 -11.57 -20.87 28.80
CA PRO A 170 -10.62 -20.77 29.89
C PRO A 170 -9.87 -19.43 29.82
N LEU A 171 -9.75 -18.78 30.99
CA LEU A 171 -9.13 -17.47 31.21
C LEU A 171 -7.79 -17.31 30.45
N PHE A 172 -7.01 -18.39 30.43
CA PHE A 172 -5.71 -18.46 29.75
C PHE A 172 -5.80 -18.27 28.23
N GLY A 173 -6.87 -18.80 27.61
CA GLY A 173 -7.11 -18.66 26.17
C GLY A 173 -7.50 -17.23 25.77
N GLY A 174 -8.20 -16.51 26.65
CA GLY A 174 -8.58 -15.12 26.42
C GLY A 174 -7.36 -14.18 26.39
N ILE A 175 -6.51 -14.26 27.42
CA ILE A 175 -5.32 -13.41 27.54
C ILE A 175 -4.36 -13.64 26.37
N LEU A 176 -4.11 -14.90 25.99
CA LEU A 176 -3.21 -15.22 24.88
C LEU A 176 -3.75 -14.68 23.54
N LYS A 177 -5.06 -14.79 23.28
CA LYS A 177 -5.70 -14.21 22.09
C LYS A 177 -5.57 -12.69 22.07
N MET A 178 -5.77 -12.02 23.20
CA MET A 178 -5.63 -10.57 23.31
C MET A 178 -4.20 -10.10 23.05
N LEU A 179 -3.21 -10.79 23.63
CA LEU A 179 -1.80 -10.51 23.40
C LEU A 179 -1.40 -10.74 21.93
N ALA A 180 -1.89 -11.81 21.30
CA ALA A 180 -1.65 -12.09 19.89
C ALA A 180 -2.22 -10.98 18.99
N ILE A 181 -3.48 -10.57 19.22
CA ILE A 181 -4.11 -9.49 18.45
C ILE A 181 -3.37 -8.17 18.64
N LEU A 182 -3.04 -7.81 19.89
CA LEU A 182 -2.28 -6.60 20.20
C LEU A 182 -0.88 -6.60 19.55
N GLY A 183 -0.18 -7.73 19.58
CA GLY A 183 1.12 -7.89 18.94
C GLY A 183 1.05 -7.68 17.42
N ILE A 184 0.08 -8.32 16.76
CA ILE A 184 -0.16 -8.18 15.33
C ILE A 184 -0.51 -6.71 14.98
N CYS A 185 -1.42 -6.09 15.74
CA CYS A 185 -1.77 -4.68 15.58
C CYS A 185 -0.55 -3.76 15.71
N GLY A 186 0.31 -4.01 16.70
CA GLY A 186 1.55 -3.26 16.90
C GLY A 186 2.48 -3.32 15.69
N ILE A 187 2.64 -4.50 15.08
CA ILE A 187 3.45 -4.68 13.87
C ILE A 187 2.88 -3.87 12.69
N TYR A 188 1.56 -3.95 12.44
CA TYR A 188 0.91 -3.17 11.37
C TYR A 188 1.07 -1.66 11.57
N ILE A 189 0.88 -1.17 12.80
CA ILE A 189 1.07 0.24 13.14
C ILE A 189 2.53 0.66 12.91
N ALA A 190 3.50 -0.16 13.32
CA ALA A 190 4.92 0.13 13.13
C ALA A 190 5.30 0.26 11.65
N ILE A 191 4.77 -0.62 10.78
CA ILE A 191 4.97 -0.54 9.32
C ILE A 191 4.37 0.75 8.76
N LEU A 192 3.14 1.11 9.14
CA LEU A 192 2.48 2.35 8.70
C LEU A 192 3.24 3.61 9.16
N ILE A 193 3.69 3.66 10.40
CA ILE A 193 4.48 4.78 10.92
C ILE A 193 5.81 4.88 10.16
N LYS A 194 6.51 3.76 9.95
CA LYS A 194 7.81 3.73 9.27
C LYS A 194 7.69 4.20 7.82
N THR A 195 6.70 3.70 7.07
CA THR A 195 6.46 4.10 5.68
C THR A 195 6.07 5.57 5.56
N THR A 196 5.21 6.06 6.46
CA THR A 196 4.81 7.47 6.52
C THR A 196 5.98 8.38 6.87
N LYS A 197 6.80 8.02 7.86
CA LYS A 197 8.00 8.78 8.24
C LYS A 197 9.03 8.81 7.11
N ASN A 198 9.24 7.69 6.41
CA ASN A 198 10.14 7.62 5.26
C ASN A 198 9.66 8.54 4.13
N TYR A 199 8.36 8.53 3.83
CA TYR A 199 7.75 9.41 2.85
C TYR A 199 7.93 10.90 3.22
N LEU A 200 7.63 11.28 4.47
CA LEU A 200 7.76 12.67 4.91
C LEU A 200 9.20 13.17 4.86
N ARG A 201 10.17 12.31 5.22
CA ARG A 201 11.60 12.65 5.13
C ARG A 201 12.03 12.94 3.69
N HIS A 202 11.51 12.19 2.72
CA HIS A 202 11.85 12.32 1.30
C HIS A 202 11.00 13.34 0.54
N ARG A 203 9.97 13.93 1.14
CA ARG A 203 9.21 15.03 0.52
C ARG A 203 9.92 16.37 0.62
N ASN A 204 10.82 16.54 1.60
CA ASN A 204 11.54 17.80 1.83
C ASN A 204 12.82 18.11 1.02
N PRO A 205 13.29 17.35 0.00
CA PRO A 205 14.44 17.74 -0.82
C PRO A 205 14.21 19.01 -1.65
N GLN A 206 12.96 19.27 -2.04
CA GLN A 206 12.63 20.48 -2.82
C GLN A 206 12.75 21.76 -1.99
N ALA A 207 12.67 21.70 -0.66
CA ALA A 207 12.95 22.84 0.20
C ALA A 207 14.45 23.17 0.25
N ASN A 208 15.31 22.17 0.05
CA ASN A 208 16.77 22.34 0.12
C ASN A 208 17.42 22.64 -1.24
N GLY A 209 16.76 22.29 -2.35
CA GLY A 209 17.26 22.54 -3.72
C GLY A 209 16.82 23.87 -4.34
N ALA A 210 15.95 24.64 -3.69
CA ALA A 210 15.48 25.93 -4.18
C ALA A 210 16.43 27.11 -3.86
N GLY A 211 17.63 26.82 -3.32
CA GLY A 211 18.56 27.82 -2.81
C GLY A 211 19.98 27.76 -3.35
N GLU A 212 20.27 26.92 -4.36
CA GLU A 212 21.56 26.99 -5.08
C GLU A 212 21.36 27.87 -6.32
N PRO A 213 21.61 29.20 -6.25
CA PRO A 213 21.71 30.00 -7.45
C PRO A 213 22.97 29.51 -8.19
N ASP A 214 22.76 28.81 -9.30
CA ASP A 214 23.80 28.57 -10.31
C ASP A 214 24.18 29.94 -10.91
N GLY A 215 25.03 30.66 -10.20
CA GLY A 215 25.71 31.84 -10.70
C GLY A 215 26.84 31.38 -11.63
N PRO A 216 26.87 31.82 -12.90
CA PRO A 216 28.07 31.65 -13.71
C PRO A 216 29.16 32.59 -13.16
N GLU A 217 30.13 32.05 -12.42
CA GLU A 217 31.40 32.75 -12.23
C GLU A 217 32.16 32.70 -13.57
N SER A 218 32.16 33.88 -14.21
CA SER A 218 32.91 34.27 -15.39
C SER A 218 34.40 34.38 -15.12
#